data_AF-A0A6I3L3N8-F1
#
_entry.id   AF-A0A6I3L3N8-F1
#
_cell.length_a   1.000
_cell.length_b   1.000
_cell.length_c   1.000
_cell.angle_alpha   90.00
_cell.angle_beta   90.00
_cell.angle_gamma   90.00
#
_symmetry.space_group_name_H-M   'P 1'
#
loop_
_entity.id
_entity.type
_entity.pdbx_description
1 polymer ?
#
loop_
_entity_poly.entity_id
_entity_poly.type
_entity_poly.pdbx_seq_one_letter_code
_entity_poly.pdbx_strand_id
1 'polypeptide(L)' 'MTFTDGVWQMWRTTAQSTQRFQARVSANGDSITGEWQDSGDGGATWTRDFTLEYRR' A
#
# COMPACT_ATOMS: atom_id res chain seq x y z
N MET A 1 -6.60 8.08 -2.41
CA MET A 1 -6.33 6.83 -3.15
C MET A 1 -6.12 7.19 -4.60
N THR A 2 -5.13 6.60 -5.25
CA THR A 2 -4.87 6.70 -6.69
C THR A 2 -4.74 5.31 -7.29
N PHE A 3 -5.19 5.15 -8.54
CA PHE A 3 -4.93 3.95 -9.34
C PHE A 3 -4.65 4.38 -10.76
N THR A 4 -3.39 4.24 -11.19
CA THR A 4 -2.93 4.71 -12.50
C THR A 4 -1.80 3.81 -12.98
N ASP A 5 -1.84 3.41 -14.24
CA ASP A 5 -0.83 2.54 -14.88
C ASP A 5 -0.50 1.26 -14.09
N GLY A 6 -1.55 0.66 -13.51
CA GLY A 6 -1.42 -0.57 -12.70
C GLY A 6 -0.81 -0.35 -11.32
N VAL A 7 -0.52 0.89 -10.92
CA VAL A 7 -0.05 1.24 -9.58
C VAL A 7 -1.22 1.69 -8.72
N TRP A 8 -1.45 0.99 -7.61
CA TRP A 8 -2.45 1.31 -6.62
C TRP A 8 -1.79 1.91 -5.38
N GLN A 9 -2.18 3.12 -5.02
CA GLN A 9 -1.70 3.76 -3.80
C GLN A 9 -2.83 4.28 -2.92
N MET A 10 -2.67 4.15 -1.61
CA MET A 10 -3.57 4.71 -0.61
C MET A 10 -2.77 5.34 0.53
N TRP A 11 -3.31 6.39 1.12
CA TRP A 11 -2.80 6.99 2.36
C TRP A 11 -3.95 7.15 3.34
N ARG A 12 -3.67 6.93 4.62
CA ARG A 12 -4.57 7.22 5.73
C ARG A 12 -3.78 7.92 6.83
N THR A 13 -4.40 8.88 7.50
CA THR A 13 -3.80 9.53 8.66
C THR A 13 -4.82 9.48 9.78
N THR A 14 -4.36 9.03 10.95
CA THR A 14 -5.11 9.03 12.20
C THR A 14 -4.44 9.97 13.19
N ALA A 15 -5.00 10.11 14.39
CA ALA A 15 -4.34 10.84 15.47
C ALA A 15 -3.05 10.15 15.95
N GLN A 16 -2.88 8.85 15.72
CA GLN A 16 -1.74 8.07 16.23
C GLN A 16 -0.69 7.74 15.17
N SER A 17 -1.07 7.64 13.90
CA SER A 17 -0.15 7.21 12.84
C SER A 17 -0.56 7.68 11.45
N THR A 18 0.39 7.64 10.52
CA THR A 18 0.13 7.72 9.08
C THR A 18 0.43 6.38 8.43
N GLN A 19 -0.46 5.95 7.56
CA GLN A 19 -0.41 4.68 6.86
C GLN A 19 -0.36 4.90 5.36
N ARG A 20 0.34 4.01 4.67
CA ARG A 20 0.32 3.97 3.22
C ARG A 20 0.22 2.54 2.71
N PHE A 21 -0.43 2.41 1.58
CA PHE A 21 -0.49 1.20 0.79
C PHE A 21 0.08 1.47 -0.58
N GLN A 22 0.90 0.56 -1.07
CA GLN A 22 1.43 0.59 -2.43
C GLN A 22 1.38 -0.81 -3.01
N ALA A 23 0.75 -0.96 -4.17
CA ALA A 23 0.65 -2.24 -4.87
C ALA A 23 0.73 -2.05 -6.38
N ARG A 24 1.06 -3.16 -7.05
CA ARG A 24 1.02 -3.29 -8.50
C ARG A 24 0.05 -4.38 -8.90
N VAL A 25 -0.81 -4.06 -9.84
CA VAL A 25 -1.69 -5.01 -10.53
C VAL A 25 -0.99 -5.45 -11.82
N SER A 26 -0.97 -6.75 -12.10
CA SER A 26 -0.39 -7.28 -13.33
C SER A 26 -1.16 -6.80 -14.56
N ALA A 27 -0.48 -6.73 -15.71
CA ALA A 27 -1.10 -6.23 -16.96
C ALA A 27 -2.30 -7.08 -17.42
N ASN A 28 -2.29 -8.38 -17.11
CA ASN A 28 -3.40 -9.30 -17.38
C ASN A 28 -4.46 -9.33 -16.25
N GLY A 29 -4.30 -8.53 -15.19
CA GLY A 29 -5.24 -8.39 -14.08
C GLY A 29 -5.40 -9.63 -13.21
N ASP A 30 -4.48 -10.58 -13.29
CA ASP A 30 -4.55 -11.88 -12.61
C ASP A 30 -3.85 -11.90 -11.25
N SER A 31 -3.06 -10.88 -10.94
CA SER A 31 -2.25 -10.83 -9.74
C SER A 31 -2.07 -9.42 -9.20
N ILE A 32 -1.92 -9.34 -7.89
CA ILE A 32 -1.61 -8.10 -7.17
C ILE A 32 -0.48 -8.40 -6.20
N THR A 33 0.54 -7.55 -6.22
CA THR A 33 1.62 -7.57 -5.23
C THR A 33 1.74 -6.20 -4.61
N GLY A 34 1.73 -6.13 -3.28
CA GLY A 34 1.86 -4.85 -2.59
C GLY A 34 2.16 -5.00 -1.11
N GLU A 35 2.22 -3.86 -0.44
CA GLU A 35 2.46 -3.79 0.98
C GLU A 35 1.70 -2.63 1.63
N TRP A 36 1.31 -2.87 2.88
CA TRP A 36 0.82 -1.85 3.78
C TRP A 36 1.92 -1.50 4.78
N GLN A 37 2.11 -0.21 5.02
CA GLN A 37 3.09 0.32 5.96
C GLN A 37 2.43 1.32 6.90
N ASP A 38 2.83 1.31 8.16
CA ASP A 38 2.43 2.26 9.20
C ASP A 38 3.66 3.05 9.68
N SER A 39 3.41 4.29 10.07
CA SER A 39 4.38 5.23 10.59
C SER A 39 3.81 5.97 11.79
N GLY A 40 4.39 5.72 12.96
CA GLY A 40 4.05 6.42 14.21
C GLY A 40 4.71 7.80 14.36
N ASP A 41 5.66 8.15 13.48
CA ASP A 41 6.43 9.39 13.53
C ASP A 41 6.11 10.35 12.38
N GLY A 42 4.91 10.25 11.81
CA GLY A 42 4.42 11.18 10.78
C GLY A 42 5.04 10.96 9.40
N GLY A 43 5.57 9.78 9.13
CA GLY A 43 6.11 9.37 7.83
C GLY A 43 7.64 9.40 7.75
N ALA A 44 8.34 9.60 8.87
CA ALA A 44 9.80 9.58 8.90
C ALA A 44 10.37 8.15 8.86
N THR A 45 9.73 7.22 9.56
CA THR A 45 10.00 5.79 9.50
C THR A 45 8.76 5.00 9.17
N TRP A 46 8.93 3.91 8.40
CA TRP A 46 7.83 3.07 7.93
C TRP A 46 8.09 1.63 8.32
N THR A 47 7.13 1.04 9.03
CA THR A 47 7.13 -0.38 9.36
C THR A 47 6.08 -1.08 8.52
N ARG A 48 6.48 -2.19 7.88
CA ARG A 48 5.54 -3.02 7.13
C ARG A 48 4.59 -3.73 8.11
N ASP A 49 3.31 -3.52 7.89
CA ASP A 49 2.22 -4.19 8.61
C ASP A 49 1.96 -5.56 7.97
N PHE A 50 1.62 -5.56 6.68
CA PHE A 50 1.41 -6.78 5.92
C PHE A 50 1.79 -6.65 4.44
N THR A 51 2.01 -7.79 3.79
CA THR A 51 2.10 -7.91 2.34
C THR A 51 0.77 -8.37 1.76
N LEU A 52 0.45 -7.88 0.57
CA LEU A 52 -0.65 -8.39 -0.25
C LEU A 52 -0.05 -9.20 -1.39
N GLU A 53 -0.39 -10.49 -1.42
CA GLU A 53 -0.18 -11.36 -2.57
C GLU A 53 -1.54 -11.93 -2.96
N TYR A 54 -1.98 -11.61 -4.17
CA TYR A 54 -3.22 -12.13 -4.74
C TYR A 54 -2.93 -12.79 -6.09
N ARG A 55 -3.61 -13.90 -6.34
CA ARG A 55 -3.67 -14.56 -7.64
C ARG A 55 -5.06 -15.12 -7.89
N ARG A 56 -5.56 -14.96 -9.11
CA ARG A 56 -6.84 -15.50 -9.57
C ARG A 56 -6.75 -16.99 -9.92
#